data_AF-A0A6A6XB56-F1
#
_entry.id   AF-A0A6A6XB56-F1
#
_cell.length_a   1.000
_cell.length_b   1.000
_cell.length_c   1.000
_cell.angle_alpha   90.00
_cell.angle_beta   90.00
_cell.angle_gamma   90.00
#
_symmetry.space_group_name_H-M   'P 1'
#
loop_
_entity.id
_entity.type
_entity.pdbx_description
1 polymer ?
#
loop_
_entity_poly.entity_id
_entity_poly.type
_entity_poly.pdbx_seq_one_letter_code
_entity_poly.pdbx_strand_id
1 'polypeptide(L)'
;VLVVAMNEVEFVAFSQKSAIGTRDLAGCSVVVIASAYGAILAHIPPRPIPNTSDPYAGDQNVQRLMERVGSLYDQQRNYFPNTDTYAIFAIYNGGVALPDQKKIIEDKITQMGLQPFNSILYITPRDPTNQAHGTV
;
A
#
# COMPACT_ATOMS: atom_id res chain seq x y z
N VAL A 1 -16.44 9.41 -3.33
CA VAL A 1 -15.30 8.58 -2.88
C VAL A 1 -14.62 7.96 -4.11
N LEU A 2 -13.29 7.94 -4.16
CA LEU A 2 -12.52 7.15 -5.14
C LEU A 2 -12.14 5.81 -4.48
N VAL A 3 -12.41 4.70 -5.15
CA VAL A 3 -12.02 3.36 -4.66
C VAL A 3 -10.86 2.87 -5.51
N VAL A 4 -9.71 2.63 -4.89
CA VAL A 4 -8.50 2.13 -5.56
C VAL A 4 -8.59 0.62 -5.67
N ALA A 5 -8.41 0.12 -6.89
CA ALA A 5 -8.41 -1.31 -7.16
C ALA A 5 -7.15 -1.98 -6.58
N MET A 6 -7.22 -3.29 -6.35
CA MET A 6 -6.03 -4.08 -6.01
C MET A 6 -4.97 -3.93 -7.11
N ASN A 7 -3.71 -3.81 -6.70
CA ASN A 7 -2.55 -3.63 -7.57
C ASN A 7 -2.46 -2.25 -8.26
N GLU A 8 -3.18 -1.24 -7.76
CA GLU A 8 -3.18 0.12 -8.29
C GLU A 8 -2.72 1.17 -7.28
N VAL A 9 -2.35 2.34 -7.81
CA VAL A 9 -2.03 3.56 -7.05
C VAL A 9 -2.77 4.73 -7.66
N GLU A 10 -3.51 5.46 -6.85
CA GLU A 10 -4.31 6.60 -7.31
C GLU A 10 -4.12 7.82 -6.41
N PHE A 11 -4.29 8.99 -7.02
CA PHE A 11 -4.36 10.27 -6.33
C PHE A 11 -5.78 10.82 -6.38
N VAL A 12 -6.19 11.53 -5.34
CA VAL A 12 -7.41 12.34 -5.34
C VAL A 12 -7.16 13.71 -4.74
N ALA A 13 -7.67 14.75 -5.40
CA ALA A 13 -7.83 16.07 -4.81
C ALA A 13 -9.17 16.14 -4.07
N PHE A 14 -9.16 16.60 -2.82
CA PHE A 14 -10.38 16.68 -2.01
C PHE A 14 -11.35 17.78 -2.44
N SER A 15 -10.92 18.69 -3.31
CA SER A 15 -11.80 19.60 -4.05
C SER A 15 -12.68 18.89 -5.09
N GLN A 16 -12.29 17.69 -5.55
CA GLN A 16 -13.02 16.92 -6.57
C GLN A 16 -13.81 15.76 -5.97
N LYS A 17 -13.25 15.05 -4.99
CA LYS A 17 -13.94 13.96 -4.28
C LYS A 17 -13.60 14.01 -2.81
N SER A 18 -14.60 13.81 -1.95
CA SER A 18 -14.44 13.92 -0.50
C SER A 18 -13.54 12.87 0.17
N ALA A 19 -13.23 11.75 -0.49
CA ALA A 19 -12.43 10.67 0.10
C ALA A 19 -11.84 9.72 -0.95
N ILE A 20 -10.79 9.01 -0.55
CA ILE A 20 -10.19 7.85 -1.24
C ILE A 20 -10.24 6.64 -0.29
N GLY A 21 -10.36 5.43 -0.84
CA GLY A 21 -10.35 4.22 -0.05
C GLY A 21 -10.06 2.98 -0.90
N THR A 22 -10.03 1.83 -0.24
CA THR A 22 -9.90 0.52 -0.86
C THR A 22 -10.75 -0.49 -0.06
N ARG A 23 -10.94 -1.69 -0.60
CA ARG A 23 -11.73 -2.77 0.00
C ARG A 23 -11.06 -4.12 -0.28
N ASP A 24 -11.57 -5.16 0.39
CA ASP A 24 -11.19 -6.55 0.14
C ASP A 24 -9.70 -6.84 0.34
N LEU A 25 -9.10 -6.30 1.41
CA LEU A 25 -7.66 -6.35 1.62
C LEU A 25 -7.13 -7.79 1.74
N ALA A 26 -7.78 -8.69 2.48
CA ALA A 26 -7.47 -10.13 2.49
C ALA A 26 -5.97 -10.51 2.49
N GLY A 27 -5.12 -9.81 3.24
CA GLY A 27 -3.67 -10.04 3.27
C GLY A 27 -2.82 -9.02 2.49
N CYS A 28 -3.44 -8.14 1.71
CA CYS A 28 -2.80 -7.02 1.04
C CYS A 28 -2.32 -5.94 2.03
N SER A 29 -1.34 -5.17 1.57
CA SER A 29 -0.82 -4.00 2.24
C SER A 29 -1.40 -2.72 1.62
N VAL A 30 -1.51 -1.66 2.40
CA VAL A 30 -1.99 -0.35 1.93
C VAL A 30 -0.98 0.72 2.32
N VAL A 31 -0.69 1.63 1.40
CA VAL A 31 0.06 2.85 1.70
C VAL A 31 -0.84 4.04 1.43
N VAL A 32 -0.92 4.97 2.38
CA VAL A 32 -1.67 6.21 2.25
C VAL A 32 -0.73 7.37 2.56
N ILE A 33 -0.73 8.39 1.69
CA ILE A 33 -0.14 9.71 1.97
C ILE A 33 -1.29 10.69 1.88
N ALA A 34 -1.61 11.40 2.95
CA ALA A 34 -2.76 12.27 3.01
C ALA A 34 -2.41 13.65 3.58
N SER A 35 -3.17 14.66 3.15
CA SER A 35 -3.16 16.01 3.70
C SER A 35 -4.60 16.53 3.77
N ALA A 36 -4.79 17.78 4.19
CA ALA A 36 -6.09 18.44 4.10
C ALA A 36 -6.60 18.63 2.65
N TYR A 37 -5.73 18.53 1.63
CA TYR A 37 -6.06 18.90 0.24
C TYR A 37 -6.21 17.71 -0.70
N GLY A 38 -5.62 16.57 -0.36
CA GLY A 38 -5.68 15.38 -1.19
C GLY A 38 -5.02 14.18 -0.53
N ALA A 39 -5.11 13.05 -1.23
CA ALA A 39 -4.50 11.80 -0.78
C ALA A 39 -4.05 10.93 -1.94
N ILE A 40 -2.96 10.19 -1.71
CA ILE A 40 -2.49 9.08 -2.55
C ILE A 40 -2.79 7.80 -1.77
N LEU A 41 -3.33 6.79 -2.46
CA LEU A 41 -3.54 5.47 -1.88
C LEU A 41 -3.03 4.39 -2.84
N ALA A 42 -2.23 3.48 -2.33
CA ALA A 42 -1.80 2.26 -3.02
C ALA A 42 -2.43 1.03 -2.35
N HIS A 43 -3.01 0.14 -3.15
CA HIS A 43 -3.47 -1.18 -2.69
C HIS A 43 -2.54 -2.26 -3.24
N ILE A 44 -1.66 -2.79 -2.39
CA ILE A 44 -0.51 -3.60 -2.76
C ILE A 44 -0.78 -5.06 -2.42
N PRO A 45 -1.01 -5.95 -3.41
CA PRO A 45 -1.20 -7.37 -3.13
C PRO A 45 0.11 -8.06 -2.73
N PRO A 46 0.04 -9.19 -2.00
CA PRO A 46 1.21 -10.03 -1.72
C PRO A 46 1.91 -10.50 -3.00
N ARG A 47 1.11 -10.83 -4.02
CA ARG A 47 1.55 -11.28 -5.34
C ARG A 47 0.67 -10.64 -6.41
N PRO A 48 1.25 -10.06 -7.48
CA PRO A 48 0.47 -9.42 -8.54
C PRO A 48 -0.25 -10.41 -9.47
N ILE A 49 0.32 -11.60 -9.65
CA ILE A 49 -0.15 -12.62 -10.58
C ILE A 49 -0.23 -13.95 -9.82
N PRO A 50 -1.41 -14.60 -9.75
CA PRO A 50 -1.53 -15.94 -9.22
C PRO A 50 -0.67 -16.94 -10.02
N ASN A 51 -0.05 -17.90 -9.36
CA ASN A 51 0.67 -19.02 -9.99
C ASN A 51 1.89 -18.64 -10.86
N THR A 52 2.49 -17.47 -10.64
CA THR A 52 3.81 -17.16 -11.22
C THR A 52 4.90 -18.05 -10.60
N SER A 53 5.87 -18.47 -11.43
CA SER A 53 7.06 -19.21 -11.00
C SER A 53 8.21 -18.29 -10.55
N ASP A 54 8.08 -16.98 -10.75
CA ASP A 54 9.10 -16.02 -10.30
C ASP A 54 9.00 -15.83 -8.77
N PRO A 55 10.01 -16.26 -7.99
CA PRO A 55 9.99 -16.11 -6.54
C PRO A 55 10.02 -14.65 -6.08
N TYR A 56 10.46 -13.71 -6.93
CA TYR A 56 10.60 -12.28 -6.61
C TYR A 56 9.45 -11.42 -7.12
N ALA A 57 8.42 -12.01 -7.76
CA ALA A 57 7.32 -11.26 -8.35
C ALA A 57 6.56 -10.37 -7.35
N GLY A 58 6.46 -10.80 -6.08
CA GLY A 58 5.87 -10.00 -5.01
C GLY A 58 6.68 -8.74 -4.74
N ASP A 59 7.97 -8.89 -4.45
CA ASP A 59 8.87 -7.79 -4.12
C ASP A 59 9.04 -6.80 -5.27
N GLN A 60 9.22 -7.29 -6.50
CA GLN A 60 9.28 -6.45 -7.70
C GLN A 60 8.00 -5.63 -7.87
N ASN A 61 6.84 -6.22 -7.57
CA ASN A 61 5.57 -5.51 -7.64
C ASN A 61 5.45 -4.41 -6.58
N VAL A 62 5.90 -4.68 -5.36
CA VAL A 62 5.93 -3.69 -4.27
C VAL A 62 6.83 -2.53 -4.67
N GLN A 63 8.03 -2.80 -5.21
CA GLN A 63 8.95 -1.76 -5.68
C GLN A 63 8.29 -0.89 -6.75
N ARG A 64 7.72 -1.51 -7.78
CA ARG A 64 7.00 -0.83 -8.87
C ARG A 64 5.86 0.08 -8.35
N LEU A 65 5.05 -0.42 -7.41
CA LEU A 65 3.94 0.35 -6.86
C LEU A 65 4.45 1.51 -5.99
N MET A 66 5.48 1.30 -5.18
CA MET A 66 6.07 2.36 -4.36
C MET A 66 6.79 3.42 -5.20
N GLU A 67 7.38 3.06 -6.34
CA GLU A 67 7.91 4.02 -7.31
C GLU A 67 6.80 4.89 -7.92
N ARG A 68 5.63 4.28 -8.20
CA ARG A 68 4.46 5.02 -8.66
C ARG A 68 3.88 5.93 -7.57
N VAL A 69 3.89 5.50 -6.30
CA VAL A 69 3.54 6.34 -5.15
C VAL A 69 4.45 7.57 -5.09
N GLY A 70 5.78 7.37 -5.14
CA GLY A 70 6.74 8.47 -5.11
C GLY A 70 6.58 9.42 -6.30
N SER A 71 6.40 8.89 -7.50
CA SER A 71 6.17 9.69 -8.70
C SER A 71 4.91 10.55 -8.58
N LEU A 72 3.81 10.00 -8.07
CA LEU A 72 2.58 10.77 -7.84
C LEU A 72 2.75 11.82 -6.75
N TYR A 73 3.48 11.49 -5.67
CA TYR A 73 3.76 12.43 -4.60
C TYR A 73 4.56 13.64 -5.08
N ASP A 74 5.58 13.40 -5.90
CA ASP A 74 6.40 14.46 -6.50
C ASP A 74 5.58 15.31 -7.50
N GLN A 75 4.79 14.66 -8.36
CA GLN A 75 3.94 15.36 -9.34
C GLN A 75 2.85 16.22 -8.66
N GLN A 76 2.32 15.76 -7.53
CA GLN A 76 1.22 16.42 -6.81
C GLN A 76 1.70 17.14 -5.54
N ARG A 77 3.00 17.47 -5.45
CA ARG A 77 3.63 17.99 -4.22
C ARG A 77 2.89 19.17 -3.58
N ASN A 78 2.27 20.02 -4.39
CA ASN A 78 1.49 21.18 -3.96
C ASN A 78 0.26 20.82 -3.11
N TYR A 79 -0.28 19.61 -3.25
CA TYR A 79 -1.37 19.10 -2.40
C TYR A 79 -0.87 18.63 -1.04
N PHE A 80 0.44 18.55 -0.82
CA PHE A 80 1.03 17.86 0.33
C PHE A 80 1.97 18.75 1.17
N PRO A 81 1.59 20.00 1.54
CA PRO A 81 2.46 20.88 2.33
C PRO A 81 2.71 20.35 3.75
N ASN A 82 1.71 19.68 4.34
CA ASN A 82 1.81 18.91 5.58
C ASN A 82 1.12 17.57 5.32
N THR A 83 1.81 16.46 5.60
CA THR A 83 1.29 15.13 5.27
C THR A 83 1.39 14.17 6.43
N ASP A 84 0.36 13.34 6.54
CA ASP A 84 0.40 12.11 7.32
C ASP A 84 0.58 10.93 6.38
N THR A 85 1.48 10.03 6.75
CA THR A 85 1.73 8.79 5.99
C THR A 85 1.34 7.59 6.84
N TYR A 86 0.65 6.64 6.23
CA TYR A 86 0.21 5.39 6.85
C TYR A 86 0.64 4.21 5.99
N ALA A 87 1.21 3.20 6.61
CA ALA A 87 1.48 1.91 6.02
C ALA A 87 0.71 0.85 6.82
N ILE A 88 -0.21 0.15 6.17
CA ILE A 88 -1.13 -0.80 6.80
C ILE A 88 -0.79 -2.21 6.30
N PHE A 89 -0.59 -3.14 7.22
CA PHE A 89 -0.14 -4.51 6.93
C PHE A 89 -1.03 -5.55 7.60
N ALA A 90 -1.23 -6.68 6.91
CA ALA A 90 -1.90 -7.83 7.50
C ALA A 90 -0.99 -8.56 8.50
N ILE A 91 -1.55 -8.96 9.63
CA ILE A 91 -0.94 -9.93 10.54
C ILE A 91 -1.65 -11.29 10.44
N TYR A 92 -0.85 -12.35 10.47
CA TYR A 92 -1.28 -13.74 10.45
C TYR A 92 -0.57 -14.51 11.59
N ASN A 93 -1.33 -15.26 12.39
CA ASN A 93 -0.82 -16.01 13.55
C ASN A 93 0.07 -15.19 14.51
N GLY A 94 -0.22 -13.90 14.69
CA GLY A 94 0.55 -13.01 15.56
C GLY A 94 1.84 -12.44 14.93
N GLY A 95 2.17 -12.78 13.69
CA GLY A 95 3.30 -12.21 12.94
C GLY A 95 2.85 -11.37 11.75
N VAL A 96 3.72 -10.48 11.27
CA VAL A 96 3.51 -9.78 9.99
C VAL A 96 3.51 -10.82 8.88
N ALA A 97 2.45 -10.87 8.06
CA ALA A 97 2.29 -11.91 7.06
C ALA A 97 3.37 -11.86 5.96
N LEU A 98 3.89 -10.67 5.67
CA LEU A 98 4.86 -10.41 4.59
C LEU A 98 5.95 -9.44 5.07
N PRO A 99 6.96 -9.92 5.79
CA PRO A 99 7.99 -9.07 6.38
C PRO A 99 8.84 -8.34 5.33
N ASP A 100 9.14 -8.97 4.19
CA ASP A 100 9.94 -8.36 3.13
C ASP A 100 9.17 -7.23 2.42
N GLN A 101 7.89 -7.46 2.10
CA GLN A 101 7.01 -6.41 1.58
C GLN A 101 6.92 -5.22 2.54
N LYS A 102 6.76 -5.48 3.84
CA LYS A 102 6.77 -4.43 4.87
C LYS A 102 8.08 -3.64 4.83
N LYS A 103 9.22 -4.33 4.84
CA LYS A 103 10.53 -3.69 4.80
C LYS A 103 10.70 -2.80 3.56
N ILE A 104 10.35 -3.29 2.37
CA ILE A 104 10.46 -2.52 1.13
C ILE A 104 9.59 -1.26 1.19
N ILE A 105 8.36 -1.36 1.71
CA ILE A 105 7.45 -0.22 1.85
C ILE A 105 8.03 0.82 2.82
N GLU A 106 8.47 0.39 4.01
CA GLU A 106 9.02 1.29 5.03
C GLU A 106 10.32 1.98 4.56
N ASP A 107 11.19 1.24 3.87
CA ASP A 107 12.42 1.78 3.27
C ASP A 107 12.10 2.82 2.19
N LYS A 108 11.09 2.58 1.33
CA LYS A 108 10.66 3.54 0.29
C LYS A 108 9.98 4.78 0.88
N ILE A 109 9.14 4.65 1.92
CA ILE A 109 8.57 5.78 2.66
C ILE A 109 9.67 6.67 3.25
N THR A 110 10.69 6.04 3.82
CA THR A 110 11.85 6.73 4.38
C THR A 110 12.64 7.47 3.30
N GLN A 111 12.89 6.84 2.15
CA GLN A 111 13.58 7.47 1.00
C GLN A 111 12.84 8.68 0.45
N MET A 112 11.50 8.70 0.51
CA MET A 112 10.68 9.86 0.12
C MET A 112 10.70 11.00 1.15
N GLY A 113 11.36 10.83 2.30
CA GLY A 113 11.36 11.82 3.39
C GLY A 113 10.03 11.96 4.11
N LEU A 114 9.17 10.93 4.05
CA LEU A 114 7.81 10.92 4.61
C LEU A 114 7.79 10.41 6.06
N GLN A 115 8.82 10.76 6.84
CA GLN A 115 8.93 10.40 8.25
C GLN A 115 8.51 11.58 9.15
N PRO A 116 7.89 11.30 10.32
CA PRO A 116 7.45 9.98 10.78
C PRO A 116 6.22 9.47 10.01
N PHE A 117 6.05 8.15 9.95
CA PHE A 117 4.85 7.51 9.40
C PHE A 117 4.26 6.51 10.39
N ASN A 118 2.98 6.20 10.21
CA ASN A 118 2.22 5.28 11.07
C ASN A 118 2.22 3.87 10.45
N SER A 119 2.82 2.90 11.14
CA SER A 119 2.76 1.48 10.77
C SER A 119 1.61 0.81 11.52
N ILE A 120 0.54 0.46 10.80
CA ILE A 120 -0.70 -0.11 11.36
C ILE A 120 -0.78 -1.60 10.97
N LEU A 121 -1.17 -2.43 11.93
CA LEU A 121 -1.37 -3.87 11.73
C LEU A 121 -2.86 -4.20 11.84
N TYR A 122 -3.38 -5.05 10.95
CA TYR A 122 -4.75 -5.57 11.02
C TYR A 122 -4.79 -7.09 10.94
N ILE A 123 -5.71 -7.69 11.70
CA ILE A 123 -5.90 -9.15 11.72
C ILE A 123 -6.76 -9.54 10.52
N THR A 124 -6.27 -10.46 9.69
CA THR A 124 -7.08 -11.07 8.64
C THR A 124 -7.62 -12.44 9.11
N PRO A 125 -8.94 -12.70 9.03
CA PRO A 125 -9.48 -14.05 9.19
C PRO A 125 -8.93 -14.96 8.10
N ARG A 126 -8.60 -16.22 8.42
CA ARG A 126 -8.11 -17.20 7.45
C ARG A 126 -9.24 -17.61 6.50
N ASP A 127 -9.06 -17.40 5.19
CA ASP A 127 -9.72 -18.22 4.16
C ASP A 127 -8.67 -19.16 3.55
N PRO A 128 -8.65 -20.44 3.95
CA PRO A 128 -7.67 -21.42 3.45
C PRO A 128 -7.85 -21.77 1.97
N THR A 129 -8.89 -21.27 1.30
CA THR A 129 -9.17 -21.54 -0.12
C THR A 129 -8.63 -20.45 -1.06
N ASN A 130 -8.18 -19.32 -0.52
CA ASN A 130 -7.71 -18.18 -1.32
C ASN A 130 -6.19 -18.27 -1.59
N GLN A 131 -5.82 -18.66 -2.81
CA GLN A 131 -4.43 -18.82 -3.26
C GLN A 131 -3.64 -17.50 -3.38
N ALA A 132 -4.29 -16.33 -3.23
CA ALA A 132 -3.62 -15.02 -3.27
C ALA A 132 -2.82 -14.71 -2.00
N HIS A 133 -2.90 -15.57 -0.98
CA HIS A 133 -2.12 -15.47 0.24
C HIS A 133 -0.70 -15.94 -0.08
N GLY A 134 0.29 -15.04 0.02
CA GLY A 134 1.69 -15.43 -0.16
C GLY A 134 2.02 -16.66 0.70
N THR A 135 2.77 -17.61 0.14
CA THR A 135 3.29 -18.75 0.90
C THR A 135 4.31 -18.23 1.91
N VAL A 136 3.99 -18.32 3.20
CA VAL A 136 4.98 -18.25 4.30
C VAL A 136 5.82 -19.52 4.32
#